data_AF-A0A6P0MGC9-F1
#
_entry.id   AF-A0A6P0MGC9-F1
#
_cell.length_a   1.000
_cell.length_b   1.000
_cell.length_c   1.000
_cell.angle_alpha   90.00
_cell.angle_beta   90.00
_cell.angle_gamma   90.00
#
_symmetry.space_group_name_H-M   'P 1'
#
loop_
_entity.id
_entity.type
_entity.pdbx_description
1 polymer ?
#
loop_
_entity_poly.entity_id
_entity_poly.type
_entity_poly.pdbx_seq_one_letter_code
_entity_poly.pdbx_strand_id
1 'polypeptide(L)'
;MVTNQTVAIVPKAIAILADPVFSSDDERVNNSKQKSDRTLPQQLLDRSARETDIGVWQRLPGTRTEAEAIMALVPDSERVHGFDFAANREMITNPQLSNYRIIHLATHGLLNSTNPELSGVVLSLFDEQGNSQNGFLRLHDVFNLNLPAELVVLSACQTG
;
A
#
# COMPACT_ATOMS: atom_id res chain seq x y z
N MET A 1 5.37 -32.34 33.58
CA MET A 1 4.50 -31.61 32.63
C MET A 1 5.02 -30.20 32.57
N VAL A 2 5.66 -29.80 31.46
CA VAL A 2 6.13 -28.42 31.26
C VAL A 2 5.01 -27.69 30.54
N THR A 3 4.35 -26.77 31.22
CA THR A 3 3.36 -25.88 30.60
C THR A 3 4.10 -24.90 29.72
N ASN A 4 3.89 -25.00 28.41
CA ASN A 4 4.41 -24.07 27.42
C ASN A 4 3.64 -22.75 27.60
N GLN A 5 4.21 -21.81 28.35
CA GLN A 5 3.66 -20.46 28.46
C GLN A 5 3.81 -19.80 27.09
N THR A 6 2.70 -19.70 26.36
CA THR A 6 2.62 -18.86 25.17
C THR A 6 2.79 -17.42 25.66
N VAL A 7 3.98 -16.85 25.46
CA VAL A 7 4.20 -15.42 25.70
C VAL A 7 3.23 -14.69 24.78
N ALA A 8 2.23 -14.03 25.36
CA ALA A 8 1.34 -13.17 24.61
C ALA A 8 2.19 -12.04 24.02
N ILE A 9 2.39 -12.07 22.70
CA ILE A 9 3.06 -10.99 21.98
C ILE A 9 2.14 -9.78 22.10
N VAL A 10 2.57 -8.74 22.82
CA VAL A 10 1.85 -7.46 22.83
C VAL A 10 1.99 -6.89 21.41
N PRO A 11 0.89 -6.69 20.67
CA PRO A 11 1.01 -6.20 19.32
C PRO A 11 1.52 -4.76 19.33
N LYS A 12 2.52 -4.50 18.49
CA LYS A 12 3.12 -3.19 18.23
C LYS A 12 2.04 -2.21 17.74
N ALA A 13 2.30 -0.91 17.84
CA ALA A 13 1.28 0.10 17.58
C ALA A 13 0.86 0.15 16.11
N ILE A 14 1.78 0.44 15.18
CA ILE A 14 1.40 0.81 13.82
C ILE A 14 2.37 0.36 12.72
N ALA A 15 1.83 -0.10 11.60
CA ALA A 15 2.54 -0.20 10.34
C ALA A 15 1.96 0.79 9.33
N ILE A 16 2.82 1.54 8.63
CA ILE A 16 2.41 2.57 7.68
C ILE A 16 2.96 2.28 6.29
N LEU A 17 2.12 2.29 5.26
CA LEU A 17 2.57 2.32 3.86
C LEU A 17 2.15 3.65 3.24
N ALA A 18 3.10 4.38 2.67
CA ALA A 18 2.86 5.73 2.16
C ALA A 18 3.76 6.14 1.00
N ASP A 19 3.32 7.17 0.27
CA ASP A 19 4.01 7.76 -0.89
C ASP A 19 4.52 6.73 -1.91
N PRO A 20 3.66 5.83 -2.44
CA PRO A 20 4.11 4.84 -3.40
C PRO A 20 4.57 5.45 -4.74
N VAL A 21 5.23 4.63 -5.56
CA VAL A 21 5.72 5.00 -6.89
C VAL A 21 4.75 4.48 -7.94
N PHE A 22 4.03 5.38 -8.62
CA PHE A 22 2.95 5.01 -9.55
C PHE A 22 3.32 5.11 -11.04
N SER A 23 4.42 5.77 -11.37
CA SER A 23 4.78 6.05 -12.76
C SER A 23 6.25 5.73 -13.05
N SER A 24 6.51 5.25 -14.26
CA SER A 24 7.87 5.07 -14.79
C SER A 24 8.63 6.38 -15.02
N ASP A 25 7.91 7.50 -15.12
CA ASP A 25 8.51 8.82 -15.26
C ASP A 25 8.65 9.55 -13.90
N ASP A 26 8.40 8.86 -12.77
CA ASP A 26 8.64 9.38 -11.42
C ASP A 26 10.14 9.63 -11.19
N GLU A 27 10.47 10.75 -10.54
CA GLU A 27 11.87 11.15 -10.28
C GLU A 27 12.67 10.13 -9.48
N ARG A 28 11.98 9.27 -8.70
CA ARG A 28 12.60 8.22 -7.88
C ARG A 28 13.02 7.01 -8.71
N VAL A 29 12.47 6.82 -9.91
CA VAL A 29 12.74 5.68 -10.77
C VAL A 29 14.04 5.91 -11.56
N ASN A 30 15.02 5.03 -11.36
CA ASN A 30 16.24 5.03 -12.16
C ASN A 30 15.94 4.53 -13.58
N ASN A 31 15.72 5.47 -14.49
CA ASN A 31 15.13 5.30 -15.83
C ASN A 31 16.06 4.60 -16.86
N SER A 32 16.83 3.60 -16.43
CA SER A 32 17.89 3.02 -17.26
C SER A 32 17.41 1.91 -18.21
N LYS A 33 16.27 1.23 -17.97
CA LYS A 33 15.74 0.21 -18.90
C LYS A 33 14.21 -0.01 -18.80
N GLN A 34 13.57 -0.06 -19.98
CA GLN A 34 12.27 -0.66 -20.34
C GLN A 34 10.95 0.08 -20.03
N LYS A 35 10.39 0.68 -21.10
CA LYS A 35 9.02 1.23 -21.18
C LYS A 35 7.95 0.25 -21.72
N SER A 36 8.27 -1.03 -21.96
CA SER A 36 7.53 -1.81 -22.97
C SER A 36 6.60 -2.94 -22.53
N ASP A 37 6.65 -3.49 -21.31
CA ASP A 37 5.76 -4.60 -20.92
C ASP A 37 4.93 -4.27 -19.67
N ARG A 38 3.76 -3.64 -19.90
CA ARG A 38 2.73 -3.52 -18.85
C ARG A 38 2.07 -4.87 -18.63
N THR A 39 1.97 -5.29 -17.38
CA THR A 39 1.28 -6.55 -17.04
C THR A 39 -0.24 -6.42 -17.18
N LEU A 40 -0.95 -7.53 -17.37
CA LEU A 40 -2.43 -7.55 -17.40
C LEU A 40 -3.08 -6.84 -16.19
N PRO A 41 -2.62 -7.04 -14.94
CA PRO A 41 -3.11 -6.27 -13.80
C PRO A 41 -2.95 -4.76 -13.94
N GLN A 42 -1.82 -4.28 -14.48
CA GLN A 42 -1.59 -2.85 -14.71
C GLN A 42 -2.51 -2.30 -15.81
N GLN A 43 -2.74 -3.05 -16.89
CA GLN A 43 -3.65 -2.63 -17.95
C GLN A 43 -5.10 -2.50 -17.46
N LEU A 44 -5.54 -3.40 -16.58
CA LEU A 44 -6.85 -3.32 -15.95
C LEU A 44 -6.93 -2.14 -14.98
N LEU A 45 -5.87 -1.90 -14.21
CA LEU A 45 -5.78 -0.74 -13.32
C LEU A 45 -5.85 0.57 -14.12
N ASP A 46 -5.09 0.69 -15.20
CA ASP A 46 -5.11 1.85 -16.10
C ASP A 46 -6.49 2.08 -16.72
N ARG A 47 -7.22 1.02 -17.06
CA ARG A 47 -8.59 1.12 -17.57
C ARG A 47 -9.52 1.66 -16.49
N SER A 48 -9.51 1.05 -15.31
CA SER A 48 -10.33 1.50 -14.18
C SER A 48 -9.97 2.94 -13.77
N ALA A 49 -8.71 3.33 -13.86
CA ALA A 49 -8.23 4.70 -13.62
C ALA A 49 -8.71 5.72 -14.67
N ARG A 50 -9.14 5.28 -15.85
CA ARG A 50 -9.73 6.14 -16.88
C ARG A 50 -11.25 6.19 -16.78
N GLU A 51 -11.86 5.13 -16.26
CA GLU A 51 -13.30 5.06 -15.97
C GLU A 51 -13.65 5.86 -14.71
N THR A 52 -12.68 6.03 -13.82
CA THR A 52 -12.69 6.96 -12.68
C THR A 52 -11.89 8.20 -13.10
N ASP A 53 -12.22 9.41 -12.66
CA ASP A 53 -11.56 10.67 -13.11
C ASP A 53 -10.05 10.80 -12.75
N ILE A 54 -9.38 9.70 -12.43
CA ILE A 54 -7.99 9.63 -12.01
C ILE A 54 -7.05 9.91 -13.19
N GLY A 55 -7.37 9.44 -14.41
CA GLY A 55 -6.69 9.74 -15.68
C GLY A 55 -5.23 9.27 -15.79
N VAL A 56 -4.36 9.77 -14.91
CA VAL A 56 -2.95 9.44 -14.74
C VAL A 56 -2.64 9.34 -13.24
N TRP A 57 -2.01 8.25 -12.82
CA TRP A 57 -1.56 8.09 -11.44
C TRP A 57 -0.41 9.04 -11.11
N GLN A 58 -0.73 10.18 -10.49
CA GLN A 58 0.26 11.15 -10.03
C GLN A 58 0.73 10.83 -8.60
N ARG A 59 1.97 11.20 -8.28
CA ARG A 59 2.49 11.11 -6.90
C ARG A 59 1.63 11.96 -5.96
N LEU A 60 1.47 11.49 -4.72
CA LEU A 60 0.79 12.22 -3.64
C LEU A 60 1.78 12.52 -2.49
N PRO A 61 2.66 13.54 -2.61
CA PRO A 61 3.68 13.81 -1.58
C PRO A 61 3.11 14.07 -0.18
N GLY A 62 1.86 14.54 -0.09
CA GLY A 62 1.15 14.72 1.18
C GLY A 62 1.04 13.43 2.00
N THR A 63 0.97 12.27 1.36
CA THR A 63 0.94 10.96 2.05
C THR A 63 2.22 10.66 2.81
N ARG A 64 3.38 11.11 2.29
CA ARG A 64 4.67 11.05 3.01
C ARG A 64 4.62 11.91 4.26
N THR A 65 4.14 13.15 4.10
CA THR A 65 4.04 14.11 5.20
C THR A 65 3.11 13.61 6.31
N GLU A 66 1.97 13.04 5.94
CA GLU A 66 1.02 12.39 6.86
C GLU A 66 1.69 11.24 7.63
N ALA A 67 2.34 10.32 6.91
CA ALA A 67 2.99 9.16 7.52
C ALA A 67 4.11 9.56 8.48
N GLU A 68 4.95 10.52 8.11
CA GLU A 68 6.04 11.03 8.95
C GLU A 68 5.50 11.71 10.21
N ALA A 69 4.40 12.47 10.10
CA ALA A 69 3.74 13.10 11.24
C ALA A 69 3.16 12.07 12.22
N ILE A 70 2.50 11.03 11.72
CA ILE A 70 1.97 9.93 12.56
C ILE A 70 3.13 9.19 13.23
N MET A 71 4.17 8.86 12.46
CA MET A 71 5.36 8.20 12.96
C MET A 71 5.93 8.94 14.16
N ALA A 72 6.10 10.27 14.08
CA ALA A 72 6.67 11.08 15.16
C ALA A 72 5.93 10.97 16.51
N LEU A 73 4.69 10.49 16.53
CA LEU A 73 3.88 10.28 17.73
C LEU A 73 4.06 8.89 18.37
N VAL A 74 4.75 7.96 17.69
CA VAL A 74 4.87 6.55 18.09
C VAL A 74 6.34 6.18 18.32
N PRO A 75 6.68 5.43 19.38
CA PRO A 75 8.05 4.96 19.60
C PRO A 75 8.57 4.09 18.46
N ASP A 76 9.87 4.18 18.16
CA ASP A 76 10.54 3.39 17.11
C ASP A 76 10.33 1.88 17.25
N SER A 77 10.30 1.37 18.49
CA SER A 77 10.09 -0.05 18.79
C SER A 77 8.68 -0.56 18.44
N GLU A 78 7.72 0.36 18.28
CA GLU A 78 6.30 0.06 18.07
C GLU A 78 5.80 0.41 16.66
N ARG A 79 6.69 0.89 15.78
CA ARG A 79 6.33 1.31 14.42
C ARG A 79 7.16 0.60 13.36
N VAL A 80 6.57 0.41 12.19
CA VAL A 80 7.28 0.07 10.95
C VAL A 80 6.68 0.86 9.79
N HIS A 81 7.46 1.09 8.74
CA HIS A 81 6.97 1.75 7.54
C HIS A 81 7.46 1.09 6.26
N GLY A 82 6.70 1.27 5.18
CA GLY A 82 7.13 1.06 3.81
C GLY A 82 6.84 2.32 3.02
N PHE A 83 7.89 2.99 2.54
CA PHE A 83 7.78 4.21 1.73
C PHE A 83 8.27 3.97 0.31
N ASP A 84 7.84 4.81 -0.62
CA ASP A 84 8.30 4.76 -2.01
C ASP A 84 8.09 3.34 -2.57
N PHE A 85 9.13 2.72 -3.13
CA PHE A 85 9.12 1.36 -3.65
C PHE A 85 8.71 0.27 -2.64
N ALA A 86 8.95 0.50 -1.33
CA ALA A 86 8.60 -0.42 -0.26
C ALA A 86 7.11 -0.34 0.16
N ALA A 87 6.39 0.69 -0.27
CA ALA A 87 4.94 0.75 -0.13
C ALA A 87 4.28 -0.16 -1.19
N ASN A 88 4.48 -1.48 -1.11
CA ASN A 88 4.14 -2.46 -2.15
C ASN A 88 3.31 -3.65 -1.60
N ARG A 89 2.90 -4.57 -2.49
CA ARG A 89 2.09 -5.74 -2.11
C ARG A 89 2.82 -6.71 -1.18
N GLU A 90 4.14 -6.85 -1.33
CA GLU A 90 4.94 -7.72 -0.47
C GLU A 90 4.90 -7.22 0.99
N MET A 91 5.06 -5.92 1.19
CA MET A 91 4.99 -5.32 2.53
C MET A 91 3.62 -5.54 3.19
N ILE A 92 2.50 -5.23 2.51
CA ILE A 92 1.16 -5.34 3.11
C ILE A 92 0.72 -6.79 3.36
N THR A 93 1.26 -7.75 2.60
CA THR A 93 0.98 -9.19 2.78
C THR A 93 1.98 -9.89 3.69
N ASN A 94 2.99 -9.16 4.21
CA ASN A 94 3.98 -9.73 5.10
C ASN A 94 3.31 -10.22 6.40
N PRO A 95 3.45 -11.51 6.77
CA PRO A 95 2.85 -12.04 8.00
C PRO A 95 3.27 -11.30 9.27
N GLN A 96 4.43 -10.63 9.28
CA GLN A 96 4.89 -9.82 10.41
C GLN A 96 3.98 -8.62 10.70
N LEU A 97 3.19 -8.16 9.72
CA LEU A 97 2.21 -7.10 9.93
C LEU A 97 1.08 -7.54 10.86
N SER A 98 0.89 -8.85 11.07
CA SER A 98 -0.05 -9.36 12.07
C SER A 98 0.34 -8.99 13.51
N ASN A 99 1.57 -8.54 13.74
CA ASN A 99 2.01 -8.06 15.04
C ASN A 99 1.68 -6.59 15.30
N TYR A 100 0.98 -5.88 14.40
CA TYR A 100 0.66 -4.46 14.56
C TYR A 100 -0.85 -4.24 14.72
N ARG A 101 -1.23 -3.36 15.65
CA ARG A 101 -2.64 -3.04 15.94
C ARG A 101 -3.28 -2.17 14.86
N ILE A 102 -2.51 -1.27 14.26
CA ILE A 102 -3.00 -0.32 13.26
C ILE A 102 -2.21 -0.53 11.96
N ILE A 103 -2.93 -0.59 10.84
CA ILE A 103 -2.34 -0.55 9.51
C ILE A 103 -2.86 0.71 8.81
N HIS A 104 -1.96 1.64 8.49
CA HIS A 104 -2.29 2.89 7.82
C HIS A 104 -1.80 2.87 6.39
N LEU A 105 -2.72 2.99 5.43
CA LEU A 105 -2.43 3.06 4.00
C LEU A 105 -2.73 4.47 3.51
N ALA A 106 -1.69 5.25 3.25
CA ALA A 106 -1.79 6.60 2.69
C ALA A 106 -1.40 6.57 1.21
N THR A 107 -2.39 6.43 0.33
CA THR A 107 -2.17 6.22 -1.10
C THR A 107 -3.44 6.50 -1.92
N HIS A 108 -3.41 6.34 -3.25
CA HIS A 108 -4.61 6.41 -4.07
C HIS A 108 -5.60 5.29 -3.76
N GLY A 109 -6.87 5.67 -3.66
CA GLY A 109 -7.99 4.75 -3.71
C GLY A 109 -8.56 4.73 -5.12
N LEU A 110 -9.15 3.61 -5.46
CA LEU A 110 -9.87 3.40 -6.71
C LEU A 110 -11.25 2.84 -6.35
N LEU A 111 -12.28 3.61 -6.63
CA LEU A 111 -13.67 3.17 -6.48
C LEU A 111 -14.29 2.97 -7.86
N ASN A 112 -14.57 1.73 -8.23
CA ASN A 112 -15.28 1.43 -9.47
C ASN A 112 -16.76 1.14 -9.14
N SER A 113 -17.64 2.12 -9.36
CA SER A 113 -19.07 2.00 -9.06
C SER A 113 -19.82 1.00 -9.93
N THR A 114 -19.27 0.66 -11.11
CA THR A 114 -19.87 -0.31 -12.03
C THR A 114 -19.48 -1.74 -11.66
N ASN A 115 -18.21 -1.96 -11.31
CA ASN A 115 -17.65 -3.25 -10.90
C ASN A 115 -16.97 -3.10 -9.53
N PRO A 116 -17.73 -3.16 -8.42
CA PRO A 116 -17.21 -2.89 -7.07
C PRO A 116 -16.02 -3.78 -6.67
N GLU A 117 -15.91 -4.99 -7.22
CA GLU A 117 -14.80 -5.92 -7.02
C GLU A 117 -13.46 -5.44 -7.62
N LEU A 118 -13.52 -4.47 -8.53
CA LEU A 118 -12.37 -3.76 -9.08
C LEU A 118 -12.03 -2.48 -8.28
N SER A 119 -12.68 -2.27 -7.14
CA SER A 119 -12.29 -1.23 -6.18
C SER A 119 -11.13 -1.70 -5.30
N GLY A 120 -10.33 -0.77 -4.82
CA GLY A 120 -9.18 -1.07 -3.97
C GLY A 120 -8.28 0.13 -3.75
N VAL A 121 -7.05 -0.15 -3.31
CA VAL A 121 -6.00 0.87 -3.18
C VAL A 121 -4.80 0.52 -4.05
N VAL A 122 -4.09 1.55 -4.48
CA VAL A 122 -2.93 1.42 -5.36
C VAL A 122 -1.67 1.54 -4.51
N LEU A 123 -0.83 0.53 -4.52
CA LEU A 123 0.51 0.53 -3.94
C LEU A 123 1.54 0.73 -5.07
N SER A 124 2.82 0.67 -4.76
CA SER A 124 3.89 0.89 -5.72
C SER A 124 3.74 -0.02 -6.94
N LEU A 125 3.67 0.61 -8.11
CA LEU A 125 3.53 -0.03 -9.42
C LEU A 125 4.89 -0.32 -10.05
N PHE A 126 5.96 0.22 -9.48
CA PHE A 126 7.34 0.01 -9.92
C PHE A 126 8.21 -0.40 -8.73
N ASP A 127 9.26 -1.18 -8.98
CA ASP A 127 10.32 -1.49 -8.02
C ASP A 127 11.52 -0.52 -8.15
N GLU A 128 12.52 -0.64 -7.28
CA GLU A 128 13.72 0.21 -7.29
C GLU A 128 14.54 0.10 -8.60
N GLN A 129 14.39 -0.99 -9.34
CA GLN A 129 15.04 -1.21 -10.63
C GLN A 129 14.22 -0.63 -11.79
N GLY A 130 13.03 -0.08 -11.51
CA GLY A 130 12.11 0.48 -12.50
C GLY A 130 11.26 -0.58 -13.21
N ASN A 131 11.25 -1.83 -12.74
CA ASN A 131 10.38 -2.84 -13.32
C ASN A 131 8.95 -2.64 -12.83
N SER A 132 8.01 -2.84 -13.76
CA SER A 132 6.58 -2.90 -13.47
C SER A 132 6.25 -4.05 -12.52
N GLN A 133 5.47 -3.77 -11.47
CA GLN A 133 4.91 -4.76 -10.55
C GLN A 133 3.40 -4.56 -10.36
N ASN A 134 2.72 -5.60 -9.88
CA ASN A 134 1.32 -5.49 -9.46
C ASN A 134 1.25 -4.79 -8.10
N GLY A 135 0.97 -3.49 -8.09
CA GLY A 135 0.71 -2.73 -6.88
C GLY A 135 -0.77 -2.67 -6.48
N PHE A 136 -1.68 -3.26 -7.24
CA PHE A 136 -3.11 -3.11 -6.95
C PHE A 136 -3.56 -4.06 -5.83
N LEU A 137 -4.07 -3.48 -4.73
CA LEU A 137 -4.64 -4.20 -3.60
C LEU A 137 -6.16 -4.05 -3.65
N ARG A 138 -6.84 -5.09 -4.16
CA ARG A 138 -8.29 -5.07 -4.37
C ARG A 138 -9.04 -5.30 -3.07
N LEU A 139 -10.32 -4.97 -3.06
CA LEU A 139 -11.19 -5.20 -1.90
C LEU A 139 -11.16 -6.66 -1.41
N HIS A 140 -11.16 -7.63 -2.31
CA HIS A 140 -11.03 -9.04 -1.93
C HIS A 140 -9.64 -9.42 -1.41
N ASP A 141 -8.57 -8.73 -1.84
CA ASP A 141 -7.25 -8.92 -1.24
C ASP A 141 -7.29 -8.45 0.21
N VAL A 142 -7.86 -7.26 0.47
CA VAL A 142 -8.00 -6.68 1.81
C VAL A 142 -8.77 -7.60 2.76
N PHE A 143 -9.89 -8.17 2.32
CA PHE A 143 -10.66 -9.13 3.13
C PHE A 143 -9.91 -10.44 3.42
N ASN A 144 -8.93 -10.80 2.60
CA ASN A 144 -8.10 -11.99 2.78
C ASN A 144 -6.78 -11.71 3.52
N LEU A 145 -6.49 -10.44 3.85
CA LEU A 145 -5.33 -10.11 4.67
C LEU A 145 -5.56 -10.65 6.08
N ASN A 146 -4.66 -11.54 6.52
CA ASN A 146 -4.65 -12.03 7.91
C ASN A 146 -4.02 -10.98 8.84
N LEU A 147 -4.67 -9.83 8.94
CA LEU A 147 -4.29 -8.74 9.83
C LEU A 147 -5.26 -8.76 11.01
N PRO A 148 -4.82 -9.05 12.25
CA PRO A 148 -5.60 -8.81 13.46
C PRO A 148 -5.60 -7.31 13.79
N ALA A 149 -5.59 -6.45 12.78
CA ALA A 149 -5.56 -5.01 12.93
C ALA A 149 -6.92 -4.56 13.45
N GLU A 150 -6.89 -3.76 14.51
CA GLU A 150 -8.07 -3.15 15.10
C GLU A 150 -8.62 -2.04 14.17
N LEU A 151 -7.78 -1.49 13.28
CA LEU A 151 -8.14 -0.42 12.35
C LEU A 151 -7.26 -0.44 11.09
N VAL A 152 -7.90 -0.39 9.92
CA VAL A 152 -7.28 -0.04 8.64
C VAL A 152 -7.74 1.36 8.23
N VAL A 153 -6.80 2.29 8.10
CA VAL A 153 -7.09 3.66 7.63
C VAL A 153 -6.71 3.78 6.16
N LEU A 154 -7.68 4.20 5.34
CA LEU A 154 -7.48 4.46 3.92
C LEU A 154 -7.54 5.97 3.69
N SER A 155 -6.38 6.63 3.69
CA SER A 155 -6.26 8.03 3.30
C SER A 155 -6.10 8.07 1.78
N ALA A 156 -7.22 8.03 1.07
CA ALA A 156 -7.25 7.93 -0.39
C ALA A 156 -8.17 8.98 -1.04
N CYS A 157 -7.76 9.50 -2.20
CA CYS A 157 -8.63 10.37 -3.00
C CYS A 157 -9.90 9.58 -3.38
N GLN A 158 -11.07 10.20 -3.20
CA GLN A 158 -12.41 9.63 -3.44
C GLN A 158 -12.95 8.59 -2.43
N THR A 159 -12.40 8.49 -1.21
CA THR A 159 -12.98 7.66 -0.14
C THR A 159 -14.18 8.29 0.60
N GLY A 160 -14.92 9.18 -0.08
CA GLY A 160 -16.05 9.92 0.48
C GLY A 160 -17.37 9.18 0.35
#